data_AF-A0A8B3L8R5-F1
#
_entry.id   AF-A0A8B3L8R5-F1
#
_cell.length_a   1.000
_cell.length_b   1.000
_cell.length_c   1.000
_cell.angle_alpha   90.00
_cell.angle_beta   90.00
_cell.angle_gamma   90.00
#
_symmetry.space_group_name_H-M   'P 1'
#
loop_
_entity.id
_entity.type
_entity.pdbx_description
1 polymer ?
#
loop_
_entity_poly.entity_id
_entity_poly.type
_entity_poly.pdbx_seq_one_letter_code
_entity_poly.pdbx_strand_id
1 'polypeptide(L)' 'DDDVLIPRGSEKTDWEVELAVIIGKTAKYVSEADALDYVAGYSVAHDVSERAFQAERQGQWTKGKSCDT' A
#
# COMPACT_ATOMS: atom_id res chain seq x y z
N ASP A 1 9.74 1.95 18.58
CA ASP A 1 9.82 2.77 17.38
C ASP A 1 9.21 2.02 16.21
N ASP A 2 8.55 2.74 15.32
CA ASP A 2 7.84 2.21 14.15
C ASP A 2 8.76 2.32 12.91
N ASP A 3 9.98 1.79 13.06
CA ASP A 3 11.00 1.86 12.01
C ASP A 3 10.61 0.98 10.82
N VAL A 4 10.90 1.44 9.60
CA VAL A 4 10.71 0.63 8.39
C VAL A 4 11.95 -0.23 8.15
N LEU A 5 11.81 -1.55 8.24
CA LEU A 5 12.89 -2.47 7.90
C LEU A 5 13.13 -2.53 6.38
N ILE A 6 14.35 -2.20 5.96
CA ILE A 6 14.76 -2.30 4.56
C ILE A 6 15.07 -3.76 4.20
N PRO A 7 14.40 -4.34 3.18
CA PRO A 7 14.58 -5.74 2.83
C PRO A 7 16.02 -6.08 2.45
N ARG A 8 16.46 -7.28 2.81
CA ARG A 8 17.81 -7.74 2.45
C ARG A 8 17.99 -7.75 0.92
N GLY A 9 19.06 -7.10 0.47
CA GLY A 9 19.38 -6.98 -0.94
C GLY A 9 18.52 -5.96 -1.67
N SER A 10 17.82 -5.07 -0.96
CA SER A 10 17.23 -3.86 -1.53
C SER A 10 18.31 -3.01 -2.22
N GLU A 11 17.97 -2.45 -3.37
CA GLU A 11 18.84 -1.59 -4.18
C GLU A 11 18.19 -0.24 -4.47
N LYS A 12 16.84 -0.18 -4.46
CA LYS A 12 16.00 0.94 -4.91
C LYS A 12 14.75 1.04 -4.03
N THR A 13 14.90 1.07 -2.71
CA THR A 13 13.78 1.42 -1.81
C THR A 13 13.34 2.87 -2.06
N ASP A 14 12.03 3.04 -2.16
CA ASP A 14 11.36 4.30 -2.42
C ASP A 14 10.18 4.48 -1.46
N TRP A 15 9.87 5.74 -1.16
CA TRP A 15 8.77 6.14 -0.29
C TRP A 15 7.57 6.57 -1.12
N GLU A 16 6.36 6.25 -0.64
CA GLU A 16 5.11 6.66 -1.28
C GLU A 16 4.11 7.10 -0.21
N VAL A 17 3.80 8.39 -0.14
CA VAL A 17 2.77 8.91 0.78
C VAL A 17 1.43 8.89 0.07
N GLU A 18 0.48 8.16 0.64
CA GLU A 18 -0.83 7.92 0.04
C GLU A 18 -1.97 8.30 0.98
N LEU A 19 -3.12 8.67 0.41
CA LEU A 19 -4.38 8.77 1.15
C LEU A 19 -4.95 7.37 1.39
N ALA A 20 -5.01 6.95 2.64
CA ALA A 20 -5.66 5.72 3.03
C ALA A 20 -7.17 5.96 3.27
N VAL A 21 -8.01 5.13 2.63
CA VAL A 21 -9.46 5.12 2.85
C VAL A 21 -9.81 3.95 3.76
N ILE A 22 -10.38 4.25 4.94
CA ILE A 22 -10.77 3.22 5.92
C ILE A 22 -12.23 2.86 5.69
N ILE A 23 -12.48 1.62 5.24
CA ILE A 23 -13.84 1.11 4.98
C ILE A 23 -14.49 0.66 6.29
N GLY A 24 -15.65 1.23 6.62
CA GLY A 24 -16.37 0.97 7.87
C GLY A 24 -17.53 -0.02 7.76
N LYS A 25 -17.95 -0.35 6.54
CA LYS A 25 -19.12 -1.20 6.27
C LYS A 25 -18.79 -2.20 5.16
N THR A 26 -19.30 -3.42 5.24
CA THR A 26 -19.18 -4.39 4.14
C THR A 26 -19.81 -3.82 2.87
N ALA A 27 -19.06 -3.84 1.78
CA ALA A 27 -19.45 -3.23 0.52
C ALA A 27 -19.20 -4.20 -0.65
N LYS A 28 -20.12 -4.22 -1.62
CA LYS A 28 -19.95 -4.90 -2.91
C LYS A 28 -20.86 -4.25 -3.95
N TYR A 29 -20.35 -3.94 -5.14
CA TYR A 29 -21.10 -3.28 -6.22
C TYR A 29 -21.78 -1.96 -5.80
N VAL A 30 -21.10 -1.15 -4.98
CA VAL A 30 -21.58 0.16 -4.53
C VAL A 30 -21.43 1.17 -5.66
N SER A 31 -22.44 2.03 -5.85
CA SER A 31 -22.37 3.11 -6.85
C SER A 31 -21.36 4.17 -6.41
N GLU A 32 -20.79 4.93 -7.34
CA GLU A 32 -19.89 6.05 -7.00
C GLU A 32 -20.59 7.08 -6.10
N ALA A 33 -21.87 7.36 -6.37
CA ALA A 33 -22.66 8.31 -5.60
C ALA A 33 -22.84 7.91 -4.12
N ASP A 34 -22.87 6.61 -3.84
CA ASP A 34 -23.05 6.07 -2.49
C ASP A 34 -21.71 5.72 -1.80
N ALA A 35 -20.57 5.87 -2.49
CA ALA A 35 -19.28 5.34 -2.03
C ALA A 35 -18.85 5.89 -0.65
N LEU A 36 -19.06 7.19 -0.42
CA LEU A 36 -18.65 7.85 0.83
C LEU A 36 -19.46 7.41 2.04
N ASP A 37 -20.67 6.86 1.87
CA ASP A 37 -21.49 6.34 2.97
C ASP A 37 -20.88 5.08 3.62
N TYR A 38 -19.91 4.45 2.96
CA TYR A 38 -19.19 3.26 3.43
C TYR A 38 -17.82 3.59 4.05
N VAL A 39 -17.37 4.84 3.96
CA VAL A 39 -16.07 5.28 4.48
C VAL A 39 -16.21 5.65 5.96
N ALA A 40 -15.42 5.02 6.83
CA ALA A 40 -15.34 5.38 8.25
C ALA A 40 -14.42 6.57 8.52
N GLY A 41 -13.42 6.79 7.66
CA GLY A 41 -12.48 7.87 7.78
C GLY A 41 -11.30 7.74 6.82
N TYR A 42 -10.32 8.61 7.01
CA TYR A 42 -9.12 8.69 6.20
C TYR A 42 -7.88 8.72 7.08
N SER A 43 -6.75 8.25 6.54
CA SER A 43 -5.44 8.36 7.17
C SER A 43 -4.36 8.64 6.12
N VAL A 44 -3.14 8.88 6.57
CA VAL A 44 -1.94 8.78 5.75
C VAL A 44 -1.46 7.33 5.77
N ALA A 45 -1.09 6.78 4.61
CA ALA A 45 -0.38 5.51 4.48
C ALA A 45 0.97 5.72 3.80
N HIS A 46 1.93 4.87 4.16
CA HIS A 46 3.24 4.82 3.52
C HIS A 46 3.36 3.51 2.74
N ASP A 47 3.20 3.55 1.41
CA ASP A 47 3.22 2.38 0.52
C ASP A 47 4.65 2.10 -0.01
N VAL A 48 5.55 1.80 0.95
CA VAL A 48 6.99 1.59 0.69
C VAL A 48 7.21 0.58 -0.44
N SER A 49 8.07 0.97 -1.38
CA SER A 49 8.34 0.19 -2.59
C SER A 49 9.81 -0.15 -2.74
N GLU A 50 10.13 -1.43 -2.89
CA GLU A 50 11.43 -1.85 -3.43
C GLU A 50 11.30 -2.01 -4.95
N ARG A 51 11.83 -1.02 -5.69
CA ARG A 51 11.61 -0.90 -7.14
C ARG A 51 12.36 -1.95 -7.95
N ALA A 52 13.55 -2.36 -7.50
CA ALA A 52 14.33 -3.39 -8.18
C ALA A 52 13.63 -4.75 -8.06
N PHE A 53 13.06 -5.05 -6.90
CA PHE A 53 12.28 -6.24 -6.64
C PHE A 53 11.08 -6.15 -7.54
N GLN A 54 10.26 -5.10 -7.45
CA GLN A 54 9.04 -4.88 -8.21
C GLN A 54 9.22 -5.08 -9.72
N ALA A 55 10.19 -4.40 -10.34
CA ALA A 55 10.36 -4.33 -11.79
C ALA A 55 11.32 -5.38 -12.37
N GLU A 56 12.36 -5.78 -11.64
CA GLU A 56 13.51 -6.49 -12.22
C GLU A 56 13.54 -7.98 -11.88
N ARG A 57 12.77 -8.42 -10.87
CA ARG A 57 12.67 -9.86 -10.50
C ARG A 57 11.56 -10.63 -11.23
N GLN A 58 10.95 -10.03 -12.27
CA GLN A 58 9.88 -10.60 -13.10
C GLN A 58 8.59 -10.97 -12.32
N GLY A 59 7.45 -11.12 -13.01
CA GLY A 59 6.17 -11.44 -12.36
C GLY A 59 5.52 -10.26 -11.63
N GLN A 60 4.77 -10.54 -10.55
CA GLN A 60 3.87 -9.59 -9.88
C GLN A 60 4.55 -8.63 -8.89
N TRP A 61 3.89 -7.54 -8.52
CA TRP A 61 4.46 -6.46 -7.68
C TRP A 61 4.61 -6.78 -6.19
N THR A 62 3.95 -7.83 -5.68
CA THR A 62 3.97 -8.23 -4.27
C THR A 62 5.39 -8.26 -3.67
N LYS A 63 6.35 -8.75 -4.44
CA LYS A 63 7.77 -8.85 -4.05
C LYS A 63 8.43 -7.51 -3.68
N GLY A 64 7.94 -6.39 -4.20
CA GLY A 64 8.45 -5.04 -3.88
C GLY A 64 7.56 -4.26 -2.92
N LYS A 65 6.41 -4.81 -2.48
CA LYS A 65 5.33 -4.08 -1.79
C LYS A 65 4.85 -4.75 -0.49
N SER A 66 5.41 -5.91 -0.13
CA SER A 66 4.89 -6.75 0.97
C SER A 66 6.00 -7.32 1.84
N CYS A 67 7.10 -6.58 1.99
CA CYS A 67 8.14 -6.93 2.95
C CYS A 67 7.76 -6.44 4.35
N ASP A 68 8.19 -7.19 5.37
CA ASP A 68 7.93 -6.83 6.77
C ASP A 68 8.64 -5.53 7.15
N THR A 69 8.01 -4.79 8.07
CA THR A 69 8.53 -3.57 8.72
C THR A 69 8.78 -3.85 10.18
#